data_AF-A0A2T1G292-F1
#
_entry.id   AF-A0A2T1G292-F1
#
_cell.length_a   1.000
_cell.length_b   1.000
_cell.length_c   1.000
_cell.angle_alpha   90.00
_cell.angle_beta   90.00
_cell.angle_gamma   90.00
#
_symmetry.space_group_name_H-M   'P 1'
#
loop_
_entity.id
_entity.type
_entity.pdbx_description
1 polymer ?
#
loop_
_entity_poly.entity_id
_entity_poly.type
_entity_poly.pdbx_seq_one_letter_code
_entity_poly.pdbx_strand_id
1 'polypeptide(L)'
;MFNPFDFEKIAKDLKKASENLDGEQLKTEVFNAFVQGFQGKEMPEAPRGRDLYYNLSLCFNDAMLGSKQEIRISRLEATTNGELNTVTRILKFTIPKGQGHESTLKLKEQGDASKHGGKP
;
A
#
# COMPACT_ATOMS: atom_id res chain seq x y z
N MET A 1 24.10 13.35 -2.13
CA MET A 1 22.89 12.54 -1.91
C MET A 1 23.32 11.28 -1.18
N PHE A 2 22.96 11.13 0.10
CA PHE A 2 23.22 9.89 0.83
C PHE A 2 22.15 8.87 0.43
N ASN A 3 22.57 7.73 -0.12
CA ASN A 3 21.67 6.62 -0.41
C ASN A 3 21.43 5.84 0.90
N PRO A 4 20.18 5.75 1.39
CA PRO A 4 19.85 5.10 2.65
C PRO A 4 19.90 3.55 2.60
N PHE A 5 20.27 2.96 1.46
CA PHE A 5 20.36 1.50 1.25
C PHE A 5 21.76 1.02 0.84
N ASP A 6 22.79 1.85 1.05
CA ASP A 6 24.17 1.49 0.72
C ASP A 6 24.81 0.73 1.90
N PHE A 7 24.40 -0.54 2.06
CA PHE A 7 24.77 -1.40 3.18
C PHE A 7 26.29 -1.60 3.32
N GLU A 8 27.04 -1.55 2.22
CA GLU A 8 28.50 -1.67 2.25
C GLU A 8 29.15 -0.48 2.96
N LYS A 9 28.64 0.72 2.70
CA LYS A 9 29.12 1.94 3.34
C LYS A 9 28.76 1.96 4.83
N ILE A 10 27.53 1.58 5.17
CA ILE A 10 27.05 1.46 6.55
C ILE A 10 27.87 0.40 7.32
N ALA A 11 28.13 -0.75 6.72
CA ALA A 11 28.94 -1.81 7.32
C ALA A 11 30.39 -1.38 7.55
N LYS A 12 30.97 -0.62 6.61
CA LYS A 12 32.33 -0.10 6.73
C LYS A 12 32.44 0.94 7.85
N ASP A 13 31.46 1.82 7.97
CA ASP A 13 31.41 2.86 9.01
C ASP A 13 31.19 2.23 10.40
N LEU A 14 30.35 1.19 10.51
CA LEU A 14 30.14 0.42 11.74
C LEU A 14 31.40 -0.36 12.16
N LYS A 15 32.08 -1.01 11.22
CA LYS A 15 33.31 -1.76 11.51
C LYS A 15 34.40 -0.85 12.06
N LYS A 16 34.61 0.32 11.43
CA LYS A 16 35.55 1.35 11.86
C LYS A 16 35.20 1.97 13.21
N ALA A 17 33.90 2.12 13.51
CA ALA A 17 33.45 2.58 14.82
C ALA A 17 33.68 1.53 15.93
N SER A 18 33.53 0.23 15.61
CA SER A 18 33.77 -0.87 16.57
C SER A 18 35.24 -1.05 16.95
N GLU A 19 36.17 -0.60 16.10
CA GLU A 19 37.62 -0.69 16.36
C GLU A 19 38.08 0.32 17.44
N ASN A 20 37.34 1.41 17.66
CA ASN A 20 37.68 2.46 18.65
C ASN A 20 36.91 2.31 19.98
N LEU A 21 36.24 1.19 20.20
CA LEU A 21 35.49 0.90 21.42
C LEU A 21 36.29 -0.10 22.29
N ASP A 22 36.88 0.41 23.37
CA ASP A 22 37.68 -0.37 24.32
C ASP A 22 36.79 -1.25 25.20
N GLY A 23 36.73 -2.54 24.88
CA GLY A 23 36.04 -3.57 25.67
C GLY A 23 35.10 -4.42 24.83
N GLU A 24 35.42 -5.70 24.67
CA GLU A 24 34.59 -6.71 23.98
C GLU A 24 33.13 -6.69 24.45
N GLN A 25 32.91 -6.50 25.77
CA GLN A 25 31.57 -6.42 26.37
C GLN A 25 30.79 -5.18 25.90
N LEU A 26 31.46 -4.02 25.79
CA LEU A 26 30.83 -2.78 25.30
C LEU A 26 30.51 -2.88 23.81
N LYS A 27 31.32 -3.60 23.02
CA LYS A 27 31.00 -3.91 21.61
C LYS A 27 29.74 -4.76 21.51
N THR A 28 29.60 -5.78 22.36
CA THR A 28 28.42 -6.64 22.38
C THR A 28 27.18 -5.91 22.88
N GLU A 29 27.28 -5.07 23.91
CA GLU A 29 26.15 -4.29 24.43
C GLU A 29 25.65 -3.24 23.43
N VAL A 30 26.55 -2.51 22.77
CA VAL A 30 26.19 -1.53 21.74
C VAL A 30 25.64 -2.22 20.49
N PHE A 31 26.22 -3.34 20.07
CA PHE A 31 25.71 -4.14 18.96
C PHE A 31 24.33 -4.72 19.29
N ASN A 32 24.15 -5.26 20.50
CA ASN A 32 22.86 -5.77 20.94
C ASN A 32 21.83 -4.65 21.10
N ALA A 33 22.20 -3.46 21.60
CA ALA A 33 21.30 -2.31 21.67
C ALA A 33 20.91 -1.81 20.26
N PHE A 34 21.86 -1.80 19.33
CA PHE A 34 21.61 -1.50 17.92
C PHE A 34 20.65 -2.53 17.30
N VAL A 35 20.97 -3.82 17.40
CA VAL A 35 20.16 -4.93 16.86
C VAL A 35 18.80 -5.06 17.55
N GLN A 36 18.70 -4.78 18.84
CA GLN A 36 17.42 -4.68 19.57
C GLN A 36 16.61 -3.46 19.11
N GLY A 37 17.27 -2.38 18.67
CA GLY A 37 16.63 -1.28 17.94
C GLY A 37 16.12 -1.67 16.54
N PHE A 38 16.67 -2.73 15.94
CA PHE A 38 16.19 -3.35 14.69
C PHE A 38 15.24 -4.53 14.90
N GLN A 39 14.98 -4.98 16.13
CA GLN A 39 13.83 -5.84 16.42
C GLN A 39 12.58 -5.00 16.27
N GLY A 40 12.14 -4.89 15.02
CA GLY A 40 11.00 -4.09 14.61
C GLY A 40 9.82 -4.41 15.50
N LYS A 41 9.43 -3.43 16.34
CA LYS A 41 8.04 -3.36 16.76
C LYS A 41 7.22 -3.47 15.48
N GLU A 42 6.40 -4.51 15.38
CA GLU A 42 5.37 -4.58 14.34
C GLU A 42 4.60 -3.27 14.42
N MET A 43 4.90 -2.36 13.49
CA MET A 43 4.18 -1.11 13.42
C MET A 43 2.75 -1.49 13.05
N PRO A 44 1.74 -0.94 13.75
CA PRO A 44 0.35 -1.18 13.36
C PRO A 44 0.19 -0.85 11.87
N GLU A 45 -0.38 -1.77 11.10
CA GLU A 45 -0.63 -1.56 9.68
C GLU A 45 -1.41 -0.24 9.51
N ALA A 46 -0.97 0.60 8.59
CA ALA A 46 -1.66 1.86 8.34
C ALA A 46 -3.14 1.59 8.02
N PRO A 47 -4.08 2.37 8.57
CA PRO A 47 -5.50 2.15 8.37
C PRO A 47 -5.83 2.09 6.88
N ARG A 48 -6.65 1.13 6.47
CA ARG A 48 -7.01 0.96 5.05
C ARG A 48 -7.91 2.08 4.55
N GLY A 49 -7.90 2.21 3.24
CA GLY A 49 -8.86 2.99 2.47
C GLY A 49 -10.31 2.57 2.70
N ARG A 50 -11.25 3.44 2.33
CA ARG A 50 -12.69 3.10 2.35
C ARG A 50 -13.11 2.48 1.03
N ASP A 51 -13.95 1.45 1.09
CA ASP A 51 -14.58 0.87 -0.10
C ASP A 51 -15.57 1.87 -0.72
N LEU A 52 -15.65 1.90 -2.05
CA LEU A 52 -16.62 2.70 -2.81
C LEU A 52 -17.71 1.78 -3.39
N TYR A 53 -18.96 2.21 -3.29
CA TYR A 53 -20.13 1.46 -3.76
C TYR A 53 -20.84 2.23 -4.87
N TYR A 54 -21.09 1.57 -5.99
CA TYR A 54 -21.79 2.13 -7.15
C TYR A 54 -22.90 1.18 -7.61
N ASN A 55 -24.09 1.73 -7.81
CA ASN A 55 -25.22 0.98 -8.38
C ASN A 55 -25.13 1.00 -9.90
N LEU A 56 -25.02 -0.16 -10.52
CA LEU A 56 -24.94 -0.32 -11.96
C LEU A 56 -26.30 -0.80 -12.50
N SER A 57 -26.88 -0.02 -13.41
CA SER A 57 -28.09 -0.43 -14.14
C SER A 57 -27.70 -1.07 -15.47
N LEU A 58 -28.21 -2.27 -15.73
CA LEU A 58 -27.90 -3.05 -16.94
C LEU A 58 -29.18 -3.46 -17.65
N CYS A 59 -29.10 -3.54 -18.97
CA CYS A 59 -30.15 -4.15 -19.77
C CYS A 59 -30.12 -5.67 -19.60
N PHE A 60 -31.30 -6.31 -19.64
CA PHE A 60 -31.44 -7.75 -19.50
C PHE A 60 -30.51 -8.53 -20.45
N ASN A 61 -30.45 -8.10 -21.72
CA ASN A 61 -29.60 -8.74 -22.71
C ASN A 61 -28.10 -8.67 -22.35
N ASP A 62 -27.64 -7.54 -21.81
CA ASP A 62 -26.25 -7.35 -21.41
C ASP A 62 -25.88 -8.16 -20.16
N ALA A 63 -26.84 -8.32 -19.23
CA ALA A 63 -26.70 -9.17 -18.06
C ALA A 63 -26.70 -10.67 -18.43
N MET A 64 -27.51 -11.07 -19.42
CA MET A 64 -27.56 -12.45 -19.91
C MET A 64 -26.33 -12.83 -20.73
N LEU A 65 -25.94 -12.01 -21.70
CA LEU A 65 -24.84 -12.31 -22.62
C LEU A 65 -23.45 -12.00 -22.04
N GLY A 66 -23.41 -11.21 -20.96
CA GLY A 66 -22.20 -10.58 -20.45
C GLY A 66 -21.79 -9.39 -21.33
N SER A 67 -21.34 -8.32 -20.71
CA SER A 67 -20.99 -7.07 -21.41
C SER A 67 -19.74 -6.43 -20.81
N LYS A 68 -19.00 -5.68 -21.63
CA LYS A 68 -17.90 -4.81 -21.16
C LYS A 68 -18.51 -3.46 -20.83
N GLN A 69 -18.33 -3.01 -19.59
CA GLN A 69 -18.85 -1.73 -19.13
C GLN A 69 -17.72 -0.82 -18.70
N GLU A 70 -17.97 0.47 -18.87
CA GLU A 70 -17.06 1.54 -18.46
C GLU A 70 -17.81 2.49 -17.54
N ILE A 71 -17.28 2.72 -16.33
CA ILE A 71 -17.84 3.69 -15.38
C ILE A 71 -16.79 4.71 -15.01
N ARG A 72 -17.23 5.94 -14.74
CA ARG A 72 -16.39 6.99 -14.15
C ARG A 72 -16.62 6.99 -12.66
N ILE A 73 -15.56 6.72 -11.89
CA ILE A 73 -15.59 6.81 -10.44
C ILE A 73 -14.75 8.00 -9.99
N SER A 74 -15.19 8.68 -8.94
CA SER A 74 -14.38 9.65 -8.22
C SER A 74 -13.86 8.99 -6.96
N ARG A 75 -12.53 8.94 -6.78
CA ARG A 75 -11.87 8.33 -5.62
C ARG A 75 -10.79 9.27 -5.08
N LEU A 76 -10.44 9.10 -3.81
CA LEU A 76 -9.27 9.75 -3.25
C LEU A 76 -8.00 8.99 -3.67
N GLU A 77 -7.01 9.68 -4.23
CA GLU A 77 -5.66 9.16 -4.49
C GLU A 77 -4.64 9.91 -3.63
N ALA A 78 -3.67 9.18 -3.08
CA ALA A 78 -2.55 9.78 -2.35
C ALA A 78 -1.51 10.27 -3.36
N THR A 79 -1.12 11.53 -3.26
CA THR A 79 -0.02 12.09 -4.05
C THR A 79 1.33 11.76 -3.44
N THR A 80 2.40 11.98 -4.20
CA THR A 80 3.80 11.83 -3.74
C THR A 80 4.12 12.66 -2.50
N ASN A 81 3.35 13.71 -2.23
CA ASN A 81 3.53 14.61 -1.09
C ASN A 81 2.71 14.20 0.15
N GLY A 82 1.95 13.11 0.07
CA GLY A 82 1.08 12.64 1.17
C GLY A 82 -0.28 13.34 1.24
N GLU A 83 -0.59 14.24 0.31
CA GLU A 83 -1.91 14.87 0.21
C GLU A 83 -2.91 13.97 -0.52
N LEU A 84 -4.15 13.94 -0.04
CA LEU A 84 -5.26 13.24 -0.68
C LEU A 84 -5.96 14.15 -1.69
N ASN A 85 -5.98 13.74 -2.96
CA ASN A 85 -6.67 14.44 -4.02
C ASN A 85 -7.81 13.60 -4.60
N THR A 86 -8.92 14.26 -4.92
CA THR A 86 -10.05 13.59 -5.60
C THR A 86 -9.75 13.46 -7.08
N VAL A 87 -9.59 12.22 -7.55
CA VAL A 87 -9.28 11.90 -8.95
C VAL A 87 -10.43 11.14 -9.56
N THR A 88 -10.83 11.51 -10.78
CA THR A 88 -11.83 10.77 -11.56
C THR A 88 -11.13 9.75 -12.45
N ARG A 89 -11.45 8.47 -12.29
CA ARG A 89 -10.90 7.35 -13.05
C ARG A 89 -11.99 6.66 -13.87
N ILE A 90 -11.64 6.26 -15.09
CA ILE A 90 -12.49 5.40 -15.91
C ILE A 90 -12.09 3.95 -15.61
N LEU A 91 -13.01 3.18 -15.04
CA LEU A 91 -12.83 1.76 -14.82
C LEU A 91 -13.54 0.97 -15.90
N LYS A 92 -12.80 0.06 -16.53
CA LYS A 92 -13.32 -0.90 -17.50
C LYS A 92 -13.39 -2.26 -16.83
N PHE A 93 -14.57 -2.86 -16.81
CA PHE A 93 -14.77 -4.18 -16.24
C PHE A 93 -15.74 -5.00 -17.10
N THR A 94 -15.68 -6.31 -16.93
CA THR A 94 -16.54 -7.24 -17.66
C THR A 94 -17.55 -7.82 -16.71
N ILE A 95 -18.82 -7.71 -17.06
CA ILE A 95 -19.91 -8.39 -16.38
C ILE A 95 -19.98 -9.81 -16.93
N PRO A 96 -19.90 -10.84 -16.08
CA PRO A 96 -20.03 -12.21 -16.54
C PRO A 96 -21.47 -12.50 -16.97
N LYS A 97 -21.65 -13.57 -17.74
CA LYS A 97 -22.94 -13.98 -18.29
C LYS A 97 -23.87 -14.48 -17.19
N GLY A 98 -25.18 -14.21 -17.32
CA GLY A 98 -26.19 -14.72 -16.40
C GLY A 98 -26.21 -14.00 -15.04
N GLN A 99 -25.80 -12.73 -14.98
CA GLN A 99 -25.88 -11.95 -13.75
C GLN A 99 -27.31 -11.51 -13.44
N GLY A 100 -27.71 -11.61 -12.18
CA GLY A 100 -29.05 -11.26 -11.69
C GLY A 100 -29.10 -9.90 -11.00
N HIS A 101 -30.30 -9.54 -10.53
CA HIS A 101 -30.45 -8.41 -9.61
C HIS A 101 -29.69 -8.70 -8.30
N GLU A 102 -29.05 -7.67 -7.75
CA GLU A 102 -28.21 -7.71 -6.54
C GLU A 102 -26.85 -8.44 -6.65
N SER A 103 -26.46 -8.85 -7.87
CA SER A 103 -25.10 -9.34 -8.10
C SER A 103 -24.05 -8.25 -7.82
N THR A 104 -23.14 -8.51 -6.88
CA THR A 104 -22.05 -7.59 -6.54
C THR A 104 -20.76 -7.97 -7.25
N LEU A 105 -20.07 -6.98 -7.83
CA LEU A 105 -18.73 -7.15 -8.38
C LEU A 105 -17.73 -6.32 -7.57
N LYS A 106 -16.79 -6.99 -6.88
CA LYS A 106 -15.73 -6.33 -6.13
C LYS A 106 -14.50 -6.13 -7.00
N LEU A 107 -14.09 -4.87 -7.17
CA LEU A 107 -12.83 -4.50 -7.80
C LEU A 107 -11.81 -4.19 -6.71
N LYS A 108 -10.71 -4.93 -6.68
CA LYS A 108 -9.65 -4.75 -5.67
C LYS A 108 -8.88 -3.45 -5.93
N GLU A 109 -8.49 -2.77 -4.85
CA GLU A 109 -7.63 -1.58 -4.87
C GLU A 109 -8.23 -0.38 -5.61
N GLN A 110 -9.56 -0.36 -5.77
CA GLN A 110 -10.31 0.73 -6.41
C GLN A 110 -11.03 1.65 -5.40
N GLY A 111 -10.76 1.53 -4.10
CA GLY A 111 -11.37 2.36 -3.05
C GLY A 111 -10.66 3.70 -2.82
N ASP A 112 -11.01 4.42 -1.77
CA ASP A 112 -10.29 5.64 -1.40
C ASP A 112 -8.89 5.31 -0.87
N ALA A 113 -7.88 6.12 -1.21
CA ALA A 113 -6.56 6.03 -0.57
C ALA A 113 -6.63 6.47 0.90
N SER A 114 -5.85 5.79 1.75
CA SER A 114 -5.72 6.18 3.16
C SER A 114 -4.74 7.33 3.35
N LYS A 115 -5.04 8.24 4.28
CA LYS A 115 -4.14 9.34 4.71
C LYS A 115 -2.80 8.86 5.25
N HIS A 116 -2.74 7.62 5.75
CA HIS A 116 -1.56 7.05 6.38
C HIS A 116 -0.82 6.04 5.49
N GLY A 117 -1.12 6.02 4.17
CA GLY A 117 -0.44 5.13 3.22
C GLY A 117 -0.90 3.67 3.30
N GLY A 118 -2.03 3.39 3.97
CA GLY A 118 -2.67 2.09 3.95
C GLY A 118 -3.26 1.74 2.57
N LYS A 119 -3.46 0.45 2.31
CA LYS A 119 -3.96 -0.06 1.02
C LYS A 119 -5.33 0.52 0.66
N PRO A 120 -5.57 0.88 -0.61
CA PRO A 120 -6.86 1.33 -1.10
C PRO A 120 -7.79 0.19 -1.55
#